data_AF-F6ZDM8-F1
#
_entry.id   AF-F6ZDM8-F1
#
_cell.length_a   1.000
_cell.length_b   1.000
_cell.length_c   1.000
_cell.angle_alpha   90.00
_cell.angle_beta   90.00
_cell.angle_gamma   90.00
#
_symmetry.space_group_name_H-M   'P 1'
#
loop_
_entity.id
_entity.type
_entity.pdbx_description
1 polymer ?
#
loop_
_entity_poly.entity_id
_entity_poly.type
_entity_poly.pdbx_seq_one_letter_code
_entity_poly.pdbx_strand_id
1 'polypeptide(L)'
;MIFTLAPDGSRILNVITTPTFLTIFLEETPGATAWEVELNNTITGTSRIISVPNGVSINTSYVAIITSLHPNTPHTLRARVSQLNGVTSFTATQSPFGAQYFVST
;
A
#
# COMPACT_ATOMS: atom_id res chain seq x y z
N MET A 1 -13.32 -25.76 -12.02
CA MET A 1 -13.14 -24.37 -12.50
C MET A 1 -12.63 -23.56 -11.33
N ILE A 2 -11.37 -23.13 -11.35
CA ILE A 2 -10.80 -22.34 -10.24
C ILE A 2 -10.96 -20.87 -10.64
N PHE A 3 -11.85 -20.14 -9.96
CA PHE A 3 -11.92 -18.69 -10.10
C PHE A 3 -10.69 -18.12 -9.38
N THR A 4 -9.80 -17.46 -10.10
CA THR A 4 -8.69 -16.71 -9.49
C THR A 4 -9.30 -15.47 -8.83
N LEU A 5 -9.65 -15.59 -7.54
CA LEU A 5 -10.02 -14.45 -6.72
C LEU A 5 -8.84 -13.48 -6.68
N ALA A 6 -9.11 -12.19 -6.84
CA ALA A 6 -8.11 -11.17 -6.55
C ALA A 6 -7.57 -11.38 -5.12
N PRO A 7 -6.29 -11.03 -4.84
CA PRO A 7 -5.79 -11.09 -3.47
C PRO A 7 -6.67 -10.22 -2.56
N ASP A 8 -6.71 -10.54 -1.27
CA ASP A 8 -7.28 -9.61 -0.29
C ASP A 8 -6.46 -8.30 -0.29
N GLY A 9 -7.09 -7.19 0.09
CA GLY A 9 -6.41 -5.91 0.17
C GLY A 9 -5.21 -5.96 1.13
N SER A 10 -4.04 -5.51 0.66
CA SER A 10 -2.80 -5.55 1.45
C SER A 10 -2.95 -4.82 2.78
N ARG A 11 -2.45 -5.42 3.85
CA ARG A 11 -2.48 -4.83 5.20
C ARG A 11 -1.31 -3.90 5.41
N ILE A 12 -1.58 -2.73 5.96
CA ILE A 12 -0.57 -1.84 6.53
C ILE A 12 -0.21 -2.39 7.92
N LEU A 13 1.02 -2.85 8.09
CA LEU A 13 1.53 -3.43 9.33
C LEU A 13 1.94 -2.35 10.35
N ASN A 14 2.55 -1.27 9.86
CA ASN A 14 3.00 -0.16 10.69
C ASN A 14 3.20 1.10 9.84
N VAL A 15 3.16 2.27 10.49
CA VAL A 15 3.54 3.54 9.89
C VAL A 15 4.40 4.34 10.88
N ILE A 16 5.60 4.70 10.45
CA ILE A 16 6.44 5.67 11.17
C ILE A 16 6.16 7.06 10.60
N THR A 17 5.77 7.98 11.47
CA THR A 17 5.44 9.35 11.11
C THR A 17 6.62 10.28 11.37
N THR A 18 6.83 11.22 10.46
CA THR A 18 7.68 12.38 10.65
C THR A 18 6.95 13.63 10.13
N PRO A 19 7.40 14.84 10.46
CA PRO A 19 6.70 16.07 10.06
C PRO A 19 6.41 16.21 8.56
N THR A 20 7.21 15.59 7.68
CA THR A 20 7.07 15.81 6.23
C THR A 20 7.07 14.53 5.40
N PHE A 21 7.22 13.37 6.04
CA PHE A 21 7.16 12.08 5.36
C PHE A 21 6.66 10.96 6.27
N LEU A 22 6.13 9.92 5.64
CA LEU A 22 5.70 8.67 6.28
C LEU A 22 6.53 7.51 5.75
N THR A 23 6.91 6.60 6.63
CA THR A 23 7.44 5.28 6.24
C THR A 23 6.39 4.23 6.56
N ILE A 24 5.90 3.53 5.54
CA ILE A 24 4.78 2.59 5.63
C ILE A 24 5.32 1.18 5.42
N PHE A 25 4.99 0.28 6.34
CA PHE A 25 5.33 -1.13 6.26
C PHE A 25 4.08 -1.91 5.83
N LEU A 26 4.18 -2.60 4.70
CA LEU A 26 3.12 -3.39 4.08
C LEU A 26 3.39 -4.87 4.28
N GLU A 27 2.32 -5.64 4.47
CA GLU A 27 2.37 -7.09 4.59
C GLU A 27 2.97 -7.74 3.34
N GLU A 28 3.87 -8.69 3.54
CA GLU A 28 4.41 -9.49 2.45
C GLU A 28 3.32 -10.36 1.82
N THR A 29 3.12 -10.22 0.51
CA THR A 29 2.19 -11.04 -0.25
C THR A 29 2.97 -11.87 -1.28
N PRO A 30 2.99 -13.21 -1.17
CA PRO A 30 3.69 -14.06 -2.13
C PRO A 30 3.20 -13.85 -3.56
N GLY A 31 4.13 -13.67 -4.51
CA GLY A 31 3.81 -13.46 -5.93
C GLY A 31 3.37 -12.04 -6.29
N ALA A 32 3.42 -11.10 -5.34
CA ALA A 32 3.13 -9.70 -5.61
C ALA A 32 4.16 -9.07 -6.56
N THR A 33 3.65 -8.23 -7.46
CA THR A 33 4.43 -7.55 -8.50
C THR A 33 4.41 -6.03 -8.37
N ALA A 34 3.50 -5.47 -7.57
CA ALA A 34 3.44 -4.05 -7.25
C ALA A 34 2.52 -3.82 -6.04
N TRP A 35 2.76 -2.73 -5.31
CA TRP A 35 1.83 -2.22 -4.30
C TRP A 35 1.43 -0.80 -4.64
N GLU A 36 0.26 -0.43 -4.16
CA GLU A 36 -0.21 0.94 -4.21
C GLU A 36 -0.76 1.34 -2.84
N VAL A 37 -0.40 2.54 -2.40
CA VAL A 37 -0.95 3.16 -1.19
C VAL A 37 -1.80 4.34 -1.60
N GLU A 38 -3.06 4.31 -1.20
CA GLU A 38 -3.94 5.47 -1.21
C GLU A 38 -3.69 6.29 0.05
N LEU A 39 -3.33 7.55 -0.12
CA LEU A 39 -3.20 8.55 0.93
C LEU A 39 -4.29 9.60 0.74
N ASN A 40 -5.15 9.77 1.74
CA ASN A 40 -6.16 10.82 1.76
C ASN A 40 -5.86 11.83 2.86
N ASN A 41 -5.85 13.13 2.52
CA ASN A 41 -5.83 14.22 3.50
C ASN A 41 -7.24 14.41 4.06
N THR A 42 -7.43 14.21 5.37
CA THR A 42 -8.78 14.25 5.96
C THR A 42 -9.32 15.67 6.13
N ILE A 43 -8.46 16.70 6.04
CA ILE A 43 -8.87 18.11 6.08
C ILE A 43 -9.38 18.55 4.70
N THR A 44 -8.60 18.28 3.65
CA THR A 44 -8.92 18.76 2.29
C THR A 44 -9.75 17.77 1.47
N GLY A 45 -9.83 16.50 1.91
CA GLY A 45 -10.45 15.41 1.16
C GLY A 45 -9.68 14.98 -0.09
N THR A 46 -8.43 15.44 -0.23
CA THR A 46 -7.61 15.15 -1.42
C THR A 46 -6.95 13.79 -1.28
N SER A 47 -7.21 12.90 -2.25
CA SER A 47 -6.58 11.57 -2.33
C SER A 47 -5.46 11.53 -3.36
N ARG A 48 -4.41 10.76 -3.06
CA ARG A 48 -3.28 10.45 -3.95
C ARG A 48 -2.98 8.96 -3.87
N ILE A 49 -2.84 8.31 -5.02
CA ILE A 49 -2.33 6.93 -5.11
C ILE A 49 -0.84 6.98 -5.40
N ILE A 50 -0.08 6.19 -4.64
CA ILE A 50 1.38 6.12 -4.71
C ILE A 50 1.76 4.69 -5.02
N SER A 51 2.37 4.50 -6.19
CA SER A 51 2.92 3.20 -6.59
C SER A 51 4.23 2.93 -5.86
N VAL A 52 4.38 1.71 -5.35
CA VAL A 52 5.56 1.22 -4.65
C VAL A 52 6.16 0.12 -5.54
N PRO A 53 7.14 0.48 -6.40
CA PRO A 53 7.77 -0.50 -7.28
C PRO A 53 8.62 -1.45 -6.45
N ASN A 54 8.34 -2.75 -6.58
CA ASN A 54 9.08 -3.89 -6.02
C ASN A 54 9.82 -3.55 -4.74
N GLY A 55 9.07 -3.42 -3.63
CA GLY A 55 9.73 -3.12 -2.38
C GLY A 55 10.79 -4.19 -2.08
N VAL A 56 11.90 -3.77 -1.52
CA VAL A 56 12.89 -4.70 -1.01
C VAL A 56 12.20 -5.44 0.13
N SER A 57 12.04 -6.77 0.03
CA SER A 57 11.58 -7.57 1.17
C SER A 57 12.65 -7.46 2.26
N ILE A 58 12.41 -6.59 3.24
CA ILE A 58 13.25 -6.45 4.42
C ILE A 58 12.45 -7.09 5.54
N ASN A 59 12.93 -8.24 6.04
CA ASN A 59 12.34 -8.92 7.18
C ASN A 59 10.81 -9.11 7.07
N THR A 60 10.31 -9.69 5.96
CA THR A 60 8.88 -10.02 5.73
C THR A 60 7.92 -8.84 5.52
N SER A 61 8.42 -7.68 5.11
CA SER A 61 7.58 -6.51 4.80
C SER A 61 8.10 -5.71 3.61
N TYR A 62 7.17 -5.02 2.94
CA TYR A 62 7.48 -4.07 1.87
C TYR A 62 7.40 -2.64 2.41
N VAL A 63 8.36 -1.79 2.06
CA VAL A 63 8.46 -0.43 2.58
C VAL A 63 8.09 0.59 1.51
N ALA A 64 7.19 1.52 1.84
CA ALA A 64 6.84 2.67 1.03
C ALA A 64 7.16 3.97 1.78
N ILE A 65 7.71 4.96 1.06
CA ILE A 65 7.98 6.29 1.63
C ILE A 65 7.13 7.32 0.90
N ILE A 66 6.31 8.05 1.66
CA ILE A 66 5.52 9.17 1.16
C ILE A 66 6.17 10.45 1.65
N THR A 67 6.66 11.29 0.75
CA THR A 67 7.32 12.56 1.09
C THR A 67 6.46 13.77 0.76
N SER A 68 6.97 14.95 1.12
CA SER A 68 6.37 16.25 0.77
C SER A 68 4.99 16.45 1.38
N LEU A 69 4.81 15.97 2.62
CA LEU A 69 3.61 16.16 3.41
C LEU A 69 3.73 17.44 4.26
N HIS A 70 2.58 18.01 4.58
CA HIS A 70 2.50 19.19 5.45
C HIS A 70 2.48 18.72 6.91
N PRO A 71 3.32 19.26 7.81
CA PRO A 71 3.32 18.89 9.21
C PRO A 71 1.96 19.06 9.89
N ASN A 72 1.69 18.26 10.92
CA ASN A 72 0.45 18.27 11.71
C ASN A 72 -0.80 18.04 10.85
N THR A 73 -0.66 17.35 9.72
CA THR A 73 -1.79 17.05 8.84
C THR A 73 -2.27 15.61 9.05
N PRO A 74 -3.55 15.42 9.41
CA PRO A 74 -4.15 14.09 9.53
C PRO A 74 -4.44 13.47 8.16
N HIS A 75 -4.18 12.17 8.07
CA HIS A 75 -4.36 11.36 6.86
C HIS A 75 -5.00 10.01 7.16
N THR A 76 -5.69 9.47 6.15
CA THR A 76 -5.98 8.03 6.09
C THR A 76 -5.15 7.36 5.00
N LEU A 77 -4.76 6.13 5.27
CA LEU A 77 -3.97 5.29 4.38
C LEU A 77 -4.71 3.98 4.12
N ARG A 78 -4.65 3.49 2.88
CA ARG A 78 -5.08 2.12 2.52
C ARG A 78 -4.11 1.55 1.51
N ALA A 79 -3.85 0.25 1.57
CA ALA A 79 -2.95 -0.40 0.62
C ALA A 79 -3.68 -1.45 -0.22
N ARG A 80 -3.19 -1.65 -1.44
CA ARG A 80 -3.58 -2.76 -2.32
C ARG A 80 -2.35 -3.31 -3.02
N VAL A 81 -2.48 -4.53 -3.54
CA VAL A 81 -1.39 -5.28 -4.16
C VAL A 81 -1.82 -5.84 -5.51
N SER A 82 -0.90 -5.83 -6.47
CA SER A 82 -1.01 -6.53 -7.73
C SER A 82 -0.24 -7.84 -7.64
N GLN A 83 -0.84 -8.95 -8.09
CA GLN A 83 -0.21 -10.27 -8.07
C GLN A 83 -0.35 -10.96 -9.43
N LEU A 84 0.71 -11.68 -9.87
CA LEU A 84 0.63 -12.57 -11.03
C LEU A 84 -0.16 -13.83 -10.67
N ASN A 85 -1.21 -14.13 -11.44
CA ASN A 85 -2.01 -15.33 -11.24
C ASN A 85 -1.31 -16.57 -11.81
N GLY A 86 -0.43 -17.15 -11.00
CA GLY A 86 0.26 -18.41 -11.30
C GLY A 86 1.31 -18.31 -12.41
N VAL A 87 2.05 -19.40 -12.59
CA VAL A 87 3.24 -19.50 -13.47
C VAL A 87 2.91 -19.32 -14.97
N THR A 88 1.63 -19.41 -15.36
CA THR A 88 1.20 -19.45 -16.78
C THR A 88 0.49 -18.20 -17.27
N SER A 89 0.21 -17.21 -16.41
CA SER A 89 -0.57 -16.02 -16.80
C SER A 89 0.32 -14.78 -16.72
N PHE A 90 0.48 -14.05 -17.84
CA PHE A 90 1.20 -12.77 -17.87
C PHE A 90 0.37 -11.59 -17.34
N THR A 91 -0.84 -11.84 -16.85
CA THR A 91 -1.76 -10.82 -16.37
C THR A 91 -1.74 -10.74 -14.85
N ALA A 92 -1.39 -9.57 -14.31
CA ALA A 92 -1.51 -9.30 -12.87
C ALA A 92 -2.97 -8.95 -12.50
N THR A 93 -3.43 -9.44 -11.35
CA THR A 93 -4.72 -9.05 -10.75
C THR A 93 -4.49 -8.13 -9.56
N GLN A 94 -5.25 -7.04 -9.48
CA GLN A 94 -5.22 -6.10 -8.35
C GLN A 94 -6.23 -6.51 -7.28
N SER A 95 -5.80 -6.50 -6.02
CA SER A 95 -6.69 -6.56 -4.86
C SER A 95 -7.56 -5.30 -4.76
N PRO A 96 -8.71 -5.34 -4.05
CA PRO A 96 -9.29 -4.11 -3.51
C PRO A 96 -8.32 -3.43 -2.53
N PHE A 97 -8.62 -2.19 -2.15
CA PHE A 97 -7.93 -1.54 -1.03
C PHE A 97 -8.31 -2.18 0.29
N GLY A 98 -7.31 -2.47 1.13
CA GLY A 98 -7.47 -3.00 2.47
C GLY A 98 -8.09 -2.02 3.46
N ALA A 99 -7.93 -2.33 4.74
CA ALA A 99 -8.43 -1.50 5.85
C ALA A 99 -7.76 -0.13 5.89
N GLN A 100 -8.48 0.86 6.43
CA GLN A 100 -7.93 2.20 6.66
C GLN A 100 -7.00 2.22 7.88
N TYR A 101 -5.91 2.98 7.76
CA TYR A 101 -4.98 3.29 8.82
C TYR A 101 -4.89 4.82 8.99
N PHE A 102 -5.07 5.30 10.22
CA PHE A 102 -5.07 6.74 10.52
C PHE A 102 -3.71 7.19 11.03
N VAL A 103 -3.21 8.32 10.53
CA VAL A 103 -1.96 8.94 10.98
C VAL A 103 -2.06 10.45 10.97
N SER A 104 -1.16 11.11 11.69
CA SER A 104 -0.81 12.51 11.46
C SER A 104 0.67 12.59 11.15
N THR A 105 1.01 13.42 10.17
CA THR A 105 2.38 13.93 10.05
C THR A 105 2.62 15.02 11.07
#